data_AF-A0A966YJI1-F1
#
_entry.id   AF-A0A966YJI1-F1
#
_cell.length_a   1.000
_cell.length_b   1.000
_cell.length_c   1.000
_cell.angle_alpha   90.00
_cell.angle_beta   90.00
_cell.angle_gamma   90.00
#
_symmetry.space_group_name_H-M   'P 1'
#
loop_
_entity.id
_entity.type
_entity.pdbx_description
1 polymer ?
#
loop_
_entity_poly.entity_id
_entity_poly.type
_entity_poly.pdbx_seq_one_letter_code
_entity_poly.pdbx_strand_id
1 'polypeptide(L)'
;GKLRLPTVRRVAWHVVTLGSLTLAVVLSYVIRFEGLLNAENTTSLARCLGIVVPIQFFILMAVAGQRSSIRGLTLRDLWQLVFGVTMGLAVAAPVAMLAEANIPRSIWIIDWFIAISVLGGFRGAASEVDSFLRRRSLHAGSRVLLVGTCPSSEAVVRAIQSDTSPDNQRVVVGMVAKPEDRELVGRSTGGVPVVGTTKRLERLITKYRIDEVMLLSETFLGSEVSDLQKQAAAAGCTATIIPAIHTLVSGGVQLQPRPIDIADLLGRPTVEIDTAGLGRWLGNKTVLVTGASGSIGSELCRQLLHHGPEQLIILDRSETGLFWIERELSEATSSTEVIPCVADITDAERVEHVFAEYRPDIVFHAAAYKHVPLMEQHPGEAIRNIPLATATLARAAGKADVATFVMISTDKAVNPTSV
;
A
#
# COMPACT_ATOMS: atom_id res chain seq x y z
N GLY A 1 23.90 -24.13 -0.18
CA GLY A 1 22.44 -24.07 -0.42
C GLY A 1 21.70 -24.41 0.86
N LYS A 2 20.91 -23.49 1.41
CA LYS A 2 20.08 -23.77 2.59
C LYS A 2 18.74 -24.34 2.12
N LEU A 3 18.53 -25.64 2.32
CA LEU A 3 17.22 -26.28 2.14
C LEU A 3 16.23 -25.61 3.10
N ARG A 4 15.34 -24.76 2.57
CA ARG A 4 14.21 -24.23 3.32
C ARG A 4 13.24 -25.39 3.58
N LEU A 5 13.18 -25.83 4.83
CA LEU A 5 12.21 -26.83 5.27
C LEU A 5 10.78 -26.38 4.88
N PRO A 6 9.93 -27.28 4.38
CA PRO A 6 8.55 -26.95 4.06
C PRO A 6 7.82 -26.51 5.33
N THR A 7 7.16 -25.35 5.28
CA THR A 7 6.29 -24.86 6.37
C THR A 7 5.29 -25.95 6.76
N VAL A 8 4.98 -26.13 8.06
CA VAL A 8 4.07 -27.17 8.59
C VAL A 8 2.77 -27.31 7.79
N ARG A 9 2.22 -26.17 7.35
CA ARG A 9 1.01 -26.07 6.53
C ARG A 9 1.14 -26.70 5.13
N ARG A 10 2.34 -26.69 4.55
CA ARG A 10 2.64 -27.32 3.25
C ARG A 10 2.67 -28.84 3.36
N VAL A 11 3.25 -29.35 4.44
CA VAL A 11 3.25 -30.80 4.72
C VAL A 11 1.82 -31.30 4.91
N ALA A 12 1.01 -30.58 5.70
CA ALA A 12 -0.40 -30.90 5.88
C ALA A 12 -1.17 -30.96 4.54
N TRP A 13 -0.85 -30.06 3.59
CA TRP A 13 -1.49 -30.06 2.28
C TRP A 13 -1.16 -31.25 1.40
N HIS A 14 0.11 -31.67 1.40
CA HIS A 14 0.53 -32.85 0.68
C HIS A 14 -0.13 -34.11 1.26
N VAL A 15 -0.25 -34.19 2.59
CA VAL A 15 -0.95 -35.29 3.27
C VAL A 15 -2.42 -35.32 2.88
N VAL A 16 -3.10 -34.17 2.90
CA VAL A 16 -4.50 -34.06 2.46
C VAL A 16 -4.67 -34.48 1.00
N THR A 17 -3.81 -33.98 0.10
CA THR A 17 -3.89 -34.29 -1.33
C THR A 17 -3.71 -35.78 -1.57
N LEU A 18 -2.71 -36.39 -0.93
CA LEU A 18 -2.46 -37.82 -1.01
C LEU A 18 -3.66 -38.62 -0.49
N GLY A 19 -4.21 -38.23 0.67
CA GLY A 19 -5.39 -38.86 1.25
C GLY A 19 -6.63 -38.75 0.36
N SER A 20 -6.85 -37.60 -0.28
CA SER A 20 -7.95 -37.41 -1.23
C SER A 20 -7.84 -38.28 -2.47
N LEU A 21 -6.63 -38.45 -3.03
CA LEU A 21 -6.39 -39.33 -4.17
C LEU A 21 -6.59 -40.81 -3.78
N THR A 22 -6.09 -41.23 -2.63
CA THR A 22 -6.34 -42.58 -2.10
C THR A 22 -7.83 -42.84 -1.91
N LEU A 23 -8.54 -41.88 -1.33
CA LEU A 23 -9.99 -41.97 -1.13
C LEU A 23 -10.74 -42.09 -2.46
N ALA A 24 -10.33 -41.35 -3.50
CA ALA A 24 -10.95 -41.40 -4.81
C ALA A 24 -10.83 -42.78 -5.46
N VAL A 25 -9.62 -43.36 -5.45
CA VAL A 25 -9.37 -44.70 -5.99
C VAL A 25 -10.18 -45.75 -5.22
N VAL A 26 -10.19 -45.71 -3.89
CA VAL A 26 -10.97 -46.66 -3.07
C VAL A 26 -12.46 -46.55 -3.39
N LEU A 27 -12.99 -45.32 -3.45
CA LEU A 27 -14.41 -45.09 -3.72
C LEU A 27 -14.79 -45.53 -5.14
N SER A 28 -13.89 -45.38 -6.11
CA SER A 28 -14.11 -45.86 -7.48
C SER A 28 -14.30 -47.38 -7.56
N TYR A 29 -13.53 -48.14 -6.77
CA TYR A 29 -13.67 -49.60 -6.67
C TYR A 29 -14.95 -49.99 -5.93
N VAL A 30 -15.29 -49.31 -4.84
CA VAL A 30 -16.53 -49.55 -4.10
C VAL A 30 -17.75 -49.33 -5.00
N ILE A 31 -17.77 -48.25 -5.78
CA ILE A 31 -18.86 -47.95 -6.73
C ILE A 31 -18.88 -48.97 -7.86
N ARG A 32 -17.71 -49.33 -8.41
CA ARG A 32 -17.63 -50.27 -9.53
C ARG A 32 -18.13 -51.67 -9.17
N PHE A 33 -17.83 -52.14 -7.98
CA PHE A 33 -18.16 -53.49 -7.51
C PHE A 33 -19.37 -53.52 -6.57
N GLU A 34 -20.16 -52.43 -6.51
CA GLU A 34 -21.37 -52.32 -5.68
C GLU A 34 -21.13 -52.70 -4.20
N GLY A 35 -19.92 -52.42 -3.69
CA GLY A 35 -19.49 -52.74 -2.33
C GLY A 35 -18.99 -54.17 -2.08
N LEU A 36 -19.02 -55.07 -3.07
CA LEU A 36 -18.57 -56.46 -2.95
C LEU A 36 -17.12 -56.64 -3.41
N LEU A 37 -16.17 -56.53 -2.48
CA LEU A 37 -14.74 -56.68 -2.75
C LEU A 37 -14.28 -58.12 -2.53
N ASN A 38 -14.07 -58.86 -3.63
CA ASN A 38 -13.46 -60.20 -3.63
C ASN A 38 -11.91 -60.12 -3.49
N ALA A 39 -11.26 -61.26 -3.20
CA ALA A 39 -9.79 -61.35 -3.05
C ALA A 39 -9.01 -60.92 -4.32
N GLU A 40 -9.58 -61.14 -5.50
CA GLU A 40 -9.00 -60.68 -6.77
C GLU A 40 -9.13 -59.15 -6.93
N ASN A 41 -10.29 -58.59 -6.57
CA ASN A 41 -10.57 -57.15 -6.65
C ASN A 41 -9.73 -56.34 -5.66
N THR A 42 -9.46 -56.89 -4.46
CA THR A 42 -8.58 -56.26 -3.46
C THR A 42 -7.12 -56.23 -3.91
N THR A 43 -6.66 -57.28 -4.59
CA THR A 43 -5.32 -57.31 -5.20
C THR A 43 -5.21 -56.29 -6.34
N SER A 44 -6.23 -56.20 -7.20
CA SER A 44 -6.32 -55.17 -8.26
C SER A 44 -6.33 -53.75 -7.66
N LEU A 45 -7.09 -53.53 -6.58
CA LEU A 45 -7.14 -52.24 -5.86
C LEU A 45 -5.76 -51.86 -5.30
N ALA A 46 -5.04 -52.79 -4.68
CA ALA A 46 -3.71 -52.52 -4.14
C ALA A 46 -2.70 -52.13 -5.22
N ARG A 47 -2.73 -52.81 -6.38
CA ARG A 47 -1.92 -52.46 -7.55
C ARG A 47 -2.31 -51.09 -8.13
N CYS A 48 -3.61 -50.81 -8.22
CA CYS A 48 -4.12 -49.53 -8.69
C CYS A 48 -3.66 -48.39 -7.78
N LEU A 49 -3.79 -48.54 -6.45
CA LEU A 49 -3.28 -47.58 -5.47
C LEU A 49 -1.77 -47.36 -5.60
N GLY A 50 -1.00 -48.43 -5.78
CA GLY A 50 0.46 -48.37 -5.92
C GLY A 50 0.95 -47.67 -7.19
N ILE A 51 0.10 -47.55 -8.22
CA ILE A 51 0.46 -46.93 -9.51
C ILE A 51 -0.19 -45.55 -9.67
N VAL A 52 -1.51 -45.48 -9.53
CA VAL A 52 -2.31 -44.29 -9.87
C VAL A 52 -2.04 -43.15 -8.89
N VAL A 53 -2.08 -43.42 -7.58
CA VAL A 53 -1.90 -42.40 -6.54
C VAL A 53 -0.53 -41.70 -6.61
N PRO A 54 0.62 -42.39 -6.67
CA PRO A 54 1.90 -41.70 -6.74
C PRO A 54 2.05 -40.90 -8.04
N ILE A 55 1.65 -41.46 -9.19
CA ILE A 55 1.75 -40.77 -10.48
C ILE A 55 0.90 -39.50 -10.49
N GLN A 56 -0.37 -39.58 -10.07
CA GLN A 56 -1.26 -38.42 -9.97
C GLN A 56 -0.71 -37.39 -8.97
N PHE A 57 -0.19 -37.81 -7.83
CA PHE A 57 0.38 -36.92 -6.82
C PHE A 57 1.57 -36.12 -7.37
N PHE A 58 2.52 -36.78 -8.03
CA PHE A 58 3.68 -36.11 -8.62
C PHE A 58 3.30 -35.18 -9.78
N ILE A 59 2.38 -35.60 -10.65
CA ILE A 59 1.90 -34.76 -11.76
C ILE A 59 1.15 -33.54 -11.24
N LEU A 60 0.29 -33.69 -10.22
CA LEU A 60 -0.40 -32.56 -9.60
C LEU A 60 0.58 -31.60 -8.93
N MET A 61 1.65 -32.12 -8.31
CA MET A 61 2.71 -31.27 -7.75
C MET A 61 3.47 -30.50 -8.83
N ALA A 62 3.71 -31.10 -10.00
CA ALA A 62 4.37 -30.46 -11.13
C ALA A 62 3.47 -29.40 -11.81
N VAL A 63 2.19 -29.70 -12.01
CA VAL A 63 1.22 -28.84 -12.72
C VAL A 63 0.73 -27.67 -11.84
N ALA A 64 0.38 -27.93 -10.58
CA ALA A 64 -0.15 -26.89 -9.71
C ALA A 64 0.94 -25.91 -9.23
N GLY A 65 2.22 -26.30 -9.33
CA GLY A 65 3.35 -25.54 -8.84
C GLY A 65 3.30 -25.24 -7.33
N GLN A 66 4.36 -24.66 -6.78
CA GLN A 66 4.44 -24.33 -5.34
C GLN A 66 3.55 -23.13 -4.92
N ARG A 67 2.60 -22.69 -5.76
CA ARG A 67 1.79 -21.49 -5.57
C ARG A 67 0.28 -21.76 -5.48
N SER A 68 -0.15 -23.01 -5.28
CA SER A 68 -1.56 -23.29 -4.96
C SER A 68 -1.87 -22.73 -3.56
N SER A 69 -2.34 -21.48 -3.55
CA SER A 69 -2.75 -20.78 -2.34
C SER A 69 -4.04 -21.43 -1.83
N ILE A 70 -4.06 -21.80 -0.56
CA ILE A 70 -5.21 -22.43 0.13
C ILE A 70 -6.44 -21.47 0.20
N ARG A 71 -6.38 -20.28 -0.39
CA ARG A 71 -7.32 -19.19 -0.14
C ARG A 71 -8.12 -18.89 -1.42
N GLY A 72 -9.20 -19.65 -1.58
CA GLY A 72 -10.18 -19.51 -2.67
C GLY A 72 -9.98 -20.51 -3.81
N LEU A 73 -11.07 -21.16 -4.26
CA LEU A 73 -11.07 -21.84 -5.56
C LEU A 73 -11.09 -20.77 -6.65
N THR A 74 -9.95 -20.50 -7.29
CA THR A 74 -9.97 -19.75 -8.54
C THR A 74 -10.34 -20.66 -9.70
N LEU A 75 -10.92 -20.11 -10.77
CA LEU A 75 -11.16 -20.88 -12.01
C LEU A 75 -9.87 -21.52 -12.53
N ARG A 76 -8.71 -20.88 -12.31
CA ARG A 76 -7.40 -21.41 -12.67
C ARG A 76 -7.03 -22.64 -11.84
N ASP A 77 -7.29 -22.65 -10.54
CA ASP A 77 -7.02 -23.81 -9.68
C ASP A 77 -7.88 -25.01 -10.07
N LEU A 78 -9.14 -24.76 -10.44
CA LEU A 78 -10.03 -25.81 -10.96
C LEU A 78 -9.49 -26.40 -12.27
N TRP A 79 -9.08 -25.54 -13.22
CA TRP A 79 -8.46 -25.98 -14.47
C TRP A 79 -7.16 -26.76 -14.25
N GLN A 80 -6.32 -26.35 -13.29
CA GLN A 80 -5.10 -27.08 -12.92
C GLN A 80 -5.39 -28.45 -12.32
N LEU A 81 -6.45 -28.58 -11.52
CA LEU A 81 -6.89 -29.88 -10.98
C LEU A 81 -7.37 -30.80 -12.10
N VAL A 82 -8.28 -30.31 -12.95
CA VAL A 82 -8.81 -31.09 -14.07
C VAL A 82 -7.67 -31.53 -14.98
N PHE A 83 -6.78 -30.60 -15.36
CA PHE A 83 -5.63 -30.91 -16.21
C PHE A 83 -4.65 -31.88 -15.55
N GLY A 84 -4.33 -31.66 -14.27
CA GLY A 84 -3.38 -32.49 -13.53
C GLY A 84 -3.87 -33.92 -13.28
N VAL A 85 -5.15 -34.10 -12.90
CA VAL A 85 -5.75 -35.43 -12.74
C VAL A 85 -5.84 -36.15 -14.09
N THR A 86 -6.20 -35.44 -15.16
CA THR A 86 -6.27 -36.00 -16.52
C THR A 86 -4.90 -36.47 -17.00
N MET A 87 -3.86 -35.63 -16.87
CA MET A 87 -2.48 -36.00 -17.19
C MET A 87 -1.99 -37.15 -16.30
N GLY A 88 -2.36 -37.15 -15.02
CA GLY A 88 -2.08 -38.22 -14.07
C GLY A 88 -2.57 -39.58 -14.56
N LEU A 89 -3.83 -39.66 -14.98
CA LEU A 89 -4.42 -40.89 -15.51
C LEU A 89 -3.86 -41.27 -16.88
N ALA A 90 -3.60 -40.29 -17.75
CA ALA A 90 -2.99 -40.52 -19.06
C ALA A 90 -1.59 -41.17 -18.96
N VAL A 91 -0.83 -40.85 -17.90
CA VAL A 91 0.47 -41.47 -17.61
C VAL A 91 0.32 -42.77 -16.83
N ALA A 92 -0.62 -42.86 -15.89
CA ALA A 92 -0.83 -44.07 -15.09
C ALA A 92 -1.40 -45.25 -15.88
N ALA A 93 -2.22 -45.00 -16.91
CA ALA A 93 -2.83 -46.06 -17.72
C ALA A 93 -1.79 -46.92 -18.47
N PRO A 94 -0.82 -46.36 -19.22
CA PRO A 94 0.27 -47.14 -19.82
C PRO A 94 1.10 -47.92 -18.79
N VAL A 95 1.40 -47.32 -17.64
CA VAL A 95 2.17 -47.97 -16.56
C VAL A 95 1.41 -49.17 -15.98
N ALA A 96 0.10 -49.03 -15.79
CA ALA A 96 -0.76 -50.12 -15.33
C ALA A 96 -0.90 -51.26 -16.35
N MET A 97 -0.86 -50.95 -17.66
CA MET A 97 -0.85 -51.95 -18.73
C MET A 97 0.46 -52.73 -18.74
N LEU A 98 1.61 -52.05 -18.57
CA LEU A 98 2.93 -52.69 -18.49
C LEU A 98 3.10 -53.53 -17.22
N ALA A 99 2.46 -53.14 -16.11
CA ALA A 99 2.52 -53.84 -14.83
C ALA A 99 1.48 -54.97 -14.70
N GLU A 100 0.75 -55.30 -15.77
CA GLU A 100 -0.31 -56.33 -15.79
C GLU A 100 -1.29 -56.20 -14.59
N ALA A 101 -1.68 -54.95 -14.28
CA ALA A 101 -2.44 -54.64 -13.08
C ALA A 101 -3.93 -55.05 -13.16
N ASN A 102 -4.41 -55.49 -14.34
CA ASN A 102 -5.80 -55.91 -14.60
C ASN A 102 -6.84 -54.96 -13.98
N ILE A 103 -6.73 -53.66 -14.29
CA ILE A 103 -7.64 -52.63 -13.78
C ILE A 103 -8.82 -52.46 -14.76
N PRO A 104 -10.08 -52.71 -14.32
CA PRO A 104 -11.26 -52.46 -15.15
C PRO A 104 -11.31 -51.04 -15.76
N ARG A 105 -11.64 -50.93 -17.05
CA ARG A 105 -11.64 -49.65 -17.79
C ARG A 105 -12.54 -48.56 -17.18
N SER A 106 -13.63 -48.97 -16.53
CA SER A 106 -14.57 -48.07 -15.85
C SER A 106 -13.97 -47.35 -14.64
N ILE A 107 -12.98 -47.95 -13.96
CA ILE A 107 -12.34 -47.35 -12.79
C ILE A 107 -11.63 -46.04 -13.15
N TRP A 108 -11.01 -45.96 -14.33
CA TRP A 108 -10.32 -44.75 -14.79
C TRP A 108 -11.26 -43.55 -14.92
N ILE A 109 -12.49 -43.77 -15.40
CA ILE A 109 -13.49 -42.71 -15.58
C ILE A 109 -14.11 -42.33 -14.23
N ILE A 110 -14.42 -43.34 -13.39
CA ILE A 110 -15.01 -43.11 -12.07
C ILE A 110 -14.02 -42.39 -11.17
N ASP A 111 -12.74 -42.82 -11.15
CA ASP A 111 -11.67 -42.16 -10.41
C ASP A 111 -11.48 -40.71 -10.86
N TRP A 112 -11.46 -40.44 -12.18
CA TRP A 112 -11.34 -39.08 -12.70
C TRP A 112 -12.41 -38.13 -12.13
N PHE A 113 -13.66 -38.56 -12.12
CA PHE A 113 -14.76 -37.75 -11.60
C PHE A 113 -14.66 -37.55 -10.07
N ILE A 114 -14.43 -38.64 -9.33
CA ILE A 114 -14.36 -38.60 -7.87
C ILE A 114 -13.15 -37.79 -7.40
N ALA A 115 -11.98 -37.97 -8.02
CA ALA A 115 -10.76 -37.25 -7.66
C ALA A 115 -10.95 -35.74 -7.81
N ILE A 116 -11.55 -35.28 -8.91
CA ILE A 116 -11.86 -33.86 -9.12
C ILE A 116 -12.86 -33.37 -8.07
N SER A 117 -13.94 -34.12 -7.80
CA SER A 117 -14.95 -33.73 -6.81
C SER A 117 -14.40 -33.67 -5.38
N VAL A 118 -13.61 -34.65 -4.95
CA VAL A 118 -13.04 -34.70 -3.60
C VAL A 118 -11.97 -33.64 -3.42
N LEU A 119 -11.04 -33.51 -4.37
CA LEU A 119 -9.98 -32.49 -4.29
C LEU A 119 -10.54 -31.07 -4.40
N GLY A 120 -11.52 -30.85 -5.27
CA GLY A 120 -12.22 -29.57 -5.42
C GLY A 120 -13.09 -29.24 -4.22
N GLY A 121 -13.87 -30.22 -3.73
CA GLY A 121 -14.74 -30.08 -2.56
C GLY A 121 -13.96 -29.79 -1.28
N PHE A 122 -12.88 -30.53 -1.02
CA PHE A 122 -12.03 -30.30 0.15
C PHE A 122 -11.35 -28.92 0.09
N ARG A 123 -10.89 -28.50 -1.09
CA ARG A 123 -10.36 -27.14 -1.32
C ARG A 123 -11.42 -26.07 -1.04
N GLY A 124 -12.64 -26.27 -1.52
CA GLY A 124 -13.75 -25.34 -1.34
C GLY A 124 -14.13 -25.22 0.14
N ALA A 125 -14.33 -26.34 0.81
CA ALA A 125 -14.65 -26.40 2.23
C ALA A 125 -13.54 -25.79 3.10
N ALA A 126 -12.26 -26.08 2.82
CA ALA A 126 -11.15 -25.48 3.55
C ALA A 126 -11.11 -23.95 3.38
N SER A 127 -11.42 -23.45 2.18
CA SER A 127 -11.52 -22.00 1.92
C SER A 127 -12.70 -21.36 2.67
N GLU A 128 -13.83 -22.05 2.73
CA GLU A 128 -15.04 -21.56 3.40
C GLU A 128 -14.88 -21.58 4.92
N VAL A 129 -14.24 -22.63 5.47
CA VAL A 129 -13.92 -22.76 6.90
C VAL A 129 -12.86 -21.74 7.33
N ASP A 130 -11.81 -21.47 6.54
CA ASP A 130 -10.87 -20.36 6.83
C ASP A 130 -11.62 -19.02 6.84
N SER A 131 -12.54 -18.81 5.90
CA SER A 131 -13.38 -17.60 5.88
C SER A 131 -14.31 -17.50 7.09
N PHE A 132 -14.84 -18.62 7.59
CA PHE A 132 -15.76 -18.70 8.72
C PHE A 132 -15.05 -18.57 10.07
N LEU A 133 -13.90 -19.24 10.24
CA LEU A 133 -13.05 -19.10 11.43
C LEU A 133 -12.49 -17.68 11.54
N ARG A 134 -12.09 -17.07 10.42
CA ARG A 134 -11.73 -15.64 10.36
C ARG A 134 -12.87 -14.76 10.82
N ARG A 135 -14.12 -15.03 10.38
CA ARG A 135 -15.31 -14.29 10.83
C ARG A 135 -15.54 -14.37 12.34
N ARG A 136 -15.08 -15.44 13.00
CA ARG A 136 -15.26 -15.65 14.44
C ARG A 136 -14.13 -15.04 15.29
N SER A 137 -12.95 -14.83 14.70
CA SER A 137 -11.82 -14.10 15.31
C SER A 137 -11.98 -12.56 15.24
N LEU A 138 -13.06 -12.04 14.65
CA LEU A 138 -13.35 -10.62 14.40
C LEU A 138 -13.76 -9.81 15.65
N HIS A 139 -13.40 -10.21 16.87
CA HIS A 139 -13.81 -9.47 18.09
C HIS A 139 -12.69 -8.69 18.77
N ALA A 140 -11.45 -8.75 18.27
CA ALA A 140 -10.30 -8.08 18.90
C ALA A 140 -9.54 -7.09 18.00
N GLY A 141 -10.00 -6.82 16.77
CA GLY A 141 -9.25 -5.99 15.82
C GLY A 141 -10.11 -5.11 14.90
N SER A 142 -9.58 -3.95 14.51
CA SER A 142 -10.24 -2.95 13.65
C SER A 142 -10.51 -3.52 12.26
N ARG A 143 -11.75 -3.36 11.78
CA ARG A 143 -12.24 -3.90 10.52
C ARG A 143 -11.91 -2.95 9.38
N VAL A 144 -11.06 -3.41 8.48
CA VAL A 144 -10.55 -2.59 7.37
C VAL A 144 -11.23 -2.96 6.06
N LEU A 145 -11.64 -1.96 5.29
CA LEU A 145 -12.09 -2.12 3.91
C LEU A 145 -11.05 -1.53 2.95
N LEU A 146 -10.49 -2.34 2.06
CA LEU A 146 -9.50 -1.88 1.09
C LEU A 146 -10.20 -1.42 -0.19
N VAL A 147 -10.00 -0.18 -0.60
CA VAL A 147 -10.59 0.41 -1.79
C VAL A 147 -9.52 0.48 -2.87
N GLY A 148 -9.78 -0.21 -3.98
CA GLY A 148 -8.86 -0.39 -5.10
C GLY A 148 -8.44 -1.84 -5.28
N THR A 149 -8.50 -2.32 -6.52
CA THR A 149 -8.06 -3.65 -6.93
C THR A 149 -6.94 -3.50 -7.95
N CYS A 150 -5.70 -3.65 -7.52
CA CYS A 150 -4.53 -3.66 -8.41
C CYS A 150 -3.70 -4.94 -8.21
N PRO A 151 -2.79 -5.32 -9.13
CA PRO A 151 -1.92 -6.48 -8.93
C PRO A 151 -1.13 -6.44 -7.60
N SER A 152 -0.80 -5.23 -7.13
CA SER A 152 -0.11 -4.95 -5.87
C SER A 152 -1.01 -5.15 -4.64
N SER A 153 -2.33 -5.09 -4.78
CA SER A 153 -3.28 -5.14 -3.67
C SER A 153 -3.19 -6.42 -2.82
N GLU A 154 -2.81 -7.55 -3.42
CA GLU A 154 -2.56 -8.80 -2.68
C GLU A 154 -1.38 -8.68 -1.70
N ALA A 155 -0.32 -7.95 -2.08
CA ALA A 155 0.83 -7.74 -1.20
C ALA A 155 0.49 -6.81 -0.04
N VAL A 156 -0.37 -5.80 -0.24
CA VAL A 156 -0.88 -4.93 0.85
C VAL A 156 -1.72 -5.75 1.83
N VAL A 157 -2.66 -6.56 1.31
CA VAL A 157 -3.48 -7.46 2.13
C VAL A 157 -2.61 -8.39 2.96
N ARG A 158 -1.54 -8.96 2.37
CA ARG A 158 -0.60 -9.81 3.08
C ARG A 158 0.19 -9.05 4.14
N ALA A 159 0.65 -7.84 3.85
CA ALA A 159 1.41 -7.02 4.79
C ALA A 159 0.58 -6.66 6.02
N ILE A 160 -0.65 -6.16 5.81
CA ILE A 160 -1.61 -5.84 6.88
C ILE A 160 -1.93 -7.08 7.72
N GLN A 161 -2.15 -8.23 7.08
CA GLN A 161 -2.47 -9.48 7.78
C GLN A 161 -1.27 -10.16 8.43
N SER A 162 -0.04 -9.81 8.05
CA SER A 162 1.19 -10.32 8.66
C SER A 162 1.62 -9.49 9.87
N ASP A 163 1.12 -8.26 10.00
CA ASP A 163 1.32 -7.45 11.18
C ASP A 163 0.56 -8.06 12.36
N THR A 164 1.31 -8.64 13.29
CA THR A 164 0.79 -9.36 14.47
C THR A 164 0.94 -8.50 15.74
N SER A 165 1.08 -7.18 15.58
CA SER A 165 1.23 -6.26 16.70
C SER A 165 -0.06 -6.23 17.54
N PRO A 166 0.01 -6.51 18.86
CA PRO A 166 -1.17 -6.66 19.71
C PRO A 166 -2.02 -5.38 19.86
N ASP A 167 -1.43 -4.19 19.65
CA ASP A 167 -2.12 -2.89 19.74
C ASP A 167 -2.78 -2.44 18.41
N ASN A 168 -2.55 -3.15 17.30
CA ASN A 168 -2.99 -2.68 15.97
C ASN A 168 -3.46 -3.81 15.07
N GLN A 169 -4.20 -4.77 15.64
CA GLN A 169 -4.70 -5.93 14.92
C GLN A 169 -5.75 -5.49 13.90
N ARG A 170 -5.34 -5.32 12.63
CA ARG A 170 -6.23 -4.94 11.53
C ARG A 170 -6.68 -6.17 10.76
N VAL A 171 -7.97 -6.27 10.48
CA VAL A 171 -8.51 -7.36 9.65
C VAL A 171 -9.16 -6.80 8.41
N VAL A 172 -8.60 -7.13 7.25
CA VAL A 172 -9.17 -6.75 5.95
C VAL A 172 -10.42 -7.60 5.69
N VAL A 173 -11.60 -6.96 5.72
CA VAL A 173 -12.92 -7.60 5.59
C VAL A 173 -13.32 -7.79 4.13
N GLY A 174 -12.92 -6.86 3.26
CA GLY A 174 -13.33 -6.87 1.86
C GLY A 174 -12.54 -5.88 1.02
N MET A 175 -12.62 -6.05 -0.29
CA MET A 175 -12.08 -5.11 -1.27
C MET A 175 -13.21 -4.45 -2.07
N VAL A 176 -12.99 -3.21 -2.48
CA VAL A 176 -13.91 -2.47 -3.33
C VAL A 176 -13.23 -2.19 -4.66
N ALA A 177 -13.84 -2.67 -5.75
CA ALA A 177 -13.35 -2.47 -7.11
C ALA A 177 -13.85 -1.13 -7.67
N LYS A 178 -13.14 -0.63 -8.69
CA LYS A 178 -13.62 0.49 -9.49
C LYS A 178 -14.90 0.14 -10.25
N PRO A 179 -15.70 1.14 -10.67
CA PRO A 179 -16.90 0.89 -11.48
C PRO A 179 -16.58 0.18 -12.80
N GLU A 180 -15.41 0.47 -13.37
CA GLU A 180 -14.86 -0.14 -14.58
C GLU A 180 -14.54 -1.64 -14.38
N ASP A 181 -14.05 -2.00 -13.20
CA ASP A 181 -13.68 -3.37 -12.83
C ASP A 181 -14.82 -4.14 -12.17
N ARG A 182 -16.08 -3.88 -12.56
CA ARG A 182 -17.25 -4.54 -11.96
C ARG A 182 -17.20 -6.07 -12.08
N GLU A 183 -16.49 -6.59 -13.07
CA GLU A 183 -16.26 -8.02 -13.28
C GLU A 183 -15.50 -8.71 -12.12
N LEU A 184 -14.77 -7.93 -11.32
CA LEU A 184 -14.06 -8.41 -10.14
C LEU A 184 -14.97 -8.57 -8.92
N VAL A 185 -16.16 -7.95 -8.91
CA VAL A 185 -17.12 -8.05 -7.80
C VAL A 185 -17.60 -9.50 -7.65
N GLY A 186 -17.49 -10.04 -6.44
CA GLY A 186 -17.77 -11.45 -6.15
C GLY A 186 -16.59 -12.39 -6.37
N ARG A 187 -15.47 -11.91 -6.93
CA ARG A 187 -14.19 -12.64 -6.97
C ARG A 187 -13.39 -12.38 -5.68
N SER A 188 -12.37 -13.19 -5.45
CA SER A 188 -11.43 -13.00 -4.35
C SER A 188 -10.07 -12.58 -4.90
N THR A 189 -9.49 -11.51 -4.34
CA THR A 189 -8.15 -11.02 -4.67
C THR A 189 -7.30 -11.11 -3.41
N GLY A 190 -6.19 -11.84 -3.46
CA GLY A 190 -5.33 -12.07 -2.28
C GLY A 190 -6.02 -12.81 -1.12
N GLY A 191 -7.11 -13.53 -1.36
CA GLY A 191 -7.90 -14.22 -0.34
C GLY A 191 -8.94 -13.35 0.36
N VAL A 192 -9.11 -12.09 -0.05
CA VAL A 192 -10.16 -11.18 0.44
C VAL A 192 -11.22 -11.01 -0.64
N PRO A 193 -12.52 -11.14 -0.32
CA PRO A 193 -13.59 -10.99 -1.30
C PRO A 193 -13.72 -9.54 -1.77
N VAL A 194 -13.94 -9.35 -3.06
CA VAL A 194 -14.35 -8.06 -3.63
C VAL A 194 -15.86 -7.91 -3.40
N VAL A 195 -16.23 -7.10 -2.42
CA VAL A 195 -17.60 -7.03 -1.88
C VAL A 195 -18.52 -6.09 -2.65
N GLY A 196 -17.97 -5.25 -3.52
CA GLY A 196 -18.76 -4.32 -4.33
C GLY A 196 -17.91 -3.27 -5.05
N THR A 197 -18.59 -2.25 -5.56
CA THR A 197 -17.96 -1.12 -6.25
C THR A 197 -18.01 0.16 -5.42
N THR A 198 -17.14 1.11 -5.77
CA THR A 198 -17.03 2.43 -5.12
C THR A 198 -18.34 3.21 -5.04
N LYS A 199 -19.28 3.03 -5.99
CA LYS A 199 -20.60 3.69 -5.98
C LYS A 199 -21.51 3.34 -4.78
N ARG A 200 -21.21 2.26 -4.05
CA ARG A 200 -22.03 1.81 -2.90
C ARG A 200 -21.20 1.70 -1.61
N LEU A 201 -20.12 2.47 -1.50
CA LEU A 201 -19.17 2.36 -0.39
C LEU A 201 -19.85 2.51 0.98
N GLU A 202 -20.71 3.52 1.15
CA GLU A 202 -21.47 3.75 2.40
C GLU A 202 -22.28 2.53 2.83
N ARG A 203 -23.03 1.91 1.91
CA ARG A 203 -23.82 0.70 2.21
C ARG A 203 -22.94 -0.48 2.59
N LEU A 204 -21.75 -0.59 2.00
CA LEU A 204 -20.79 -1.66 2.31
C LEU A 204 -20.19 -1.44 3.70
N ILE A 205 -19.86 -0.19 4.05
CA ILE A 205 -19.36 0.18 5.37
C ILE A 205 -20.35 -0.23 6.47
N THR A 206 -21.62 0.15 6.33
CA THR A 206 -22.65 -0.17 7.34
C THR A 206 -22.95 -1.67 7.39
N LYS A 207 -23.06 -2.33 6.22
CA LYS A 207 -23.38 -3.77 6.13
C LYS A 207 -22.28 -4.64 6.74
N TYR A 208 -21.02 -4.28 6.52
CA TYR A 208 -19.87 -5.04 6.97
C TYR A 208 -19.22 -4.49 8.25
N ARG A 209 -19.84 -3.49 8.91
CA ARG A 209 -19.33 -2.85 10.14
C ARG A 209 -17.84 -2.55 10.04
N ILE A 210 -17.48 -1.71 9.07
CA ILE A 210 -16.09 -1.32 8.83
C ILE A 210 -15.73 -0.19 9.79
N ASP A 211 -14.49 -0.17 10.30
CA ASP A 211 -13.96 0.85 11.20
C ASP A 211 -12.98 1.78 10.47
N GLU A 212 -12.25 1.24 9.49
CA GLU A 212 -11.23 1.95 8.69
C GLU A 212 -11.35 1.60 7.21
N VAL A 213 -11.24 2.61 6.33
CA VAL A 213 -11.22 2.46 4.87
C VAL A 213 -9.82 2.81 4.37
N MET A 214 -9.15 1.86 3.73
CA MET A 214 -7.79 2.04 3.21
C MET A 214 -7.82 2.19 1.68
N LEU A 215 -7.35 3.33 1.16
CA LEU A 215 -7.34 3.67 -0.26
C LEU A 215 -5.95 3.41 -0.85
N LEU A 216 -5.87 2.64 -1.93
CA LEU A 216 -4.60 2.44 -2.65
C LEU A 216 -4.32 3.63 -3.58
N SER A 217 -3.22 4.34 -3.34
CA SER A 217 -2.88 5.59 -4.04
C SER A 217 -2.75 5.42 -5.57
N GLU A 218 -2.30 4.26 -6.05
CA GLU A 218 -2.09 3.99 -7.47
C GLU A 218 -3.38 3.69 -8.25
N THR A 219 -4.53 3.54 -7.58
CA THR A 219 -5.75 3.05 -8.24
C THR A 219 -6.70 4.17 -8.62
N PHE A 220 -6.66 5.33 -7.97
CA PHE A 220 -7.69 6.38 -8.09
C PHE A 220 -7.08 7.74 -8.46
N LEU A 221 -7.76 8.51 -9.30
CA LEU A 221 -7.45 9.92 -9.50
C LEU A 221 -7.85 10.73 -8.25
N GLY A 222 -7.20 11.87 -8.00
CA GLY A 222 -7.44 12.69 -6.80
C GLY A 222 -8.92 13.11 -6.59
N SER A 223 -9.67 13.35 -7.67
CA SER A 223 -11.11 13.62 -7.61
C SER A 223 -11.92 12.41 -7.10
N GLU A 224 -11.56 11.20 -7.54
CA GLU A 224 -12.19 9.95 -7.09
C GLU A 224 -11.86 9.66 -5.62
N VAL A 225 -10.63 9.95 -5.19
CA VAL A 225 -10.20 9.81 -3.78
C VAL A 225 -11.03 10.71 -2.86
N SER A 226 -11.23 11.98 -3.24
CA SER A 226 -12.04 12.94 -2.46
C SER A 226 -13.50 12.48 -2.32
N ASP A 227 -14.10 11.98 -3.40
CA ASP A 227 -15.47 11.47 -3.36
C ASP A 227 -15.61 10.22 -2.50
N LEU A 228 -14.61 9.32 -2.53
CA LEU A 228 -14.57 8.13 -1.68
C LEU A 228 -14.38 8.48 -0.20
N GLN A 229 -13.58 9.48 0.10
CA GLN A 229 -13.42 9.99 1.47
C GLN A 229 -14.72 10.61 2.00
N LYS A 230 -15.43 11.41 1.20
CA LYS A 230 -16.74 11.96 1.60
C LYS A 230 -17.74 10.84 1.91
N GLN A 231 -17.76 9.79 1.09
CA GLN A 231 -18.62 8.62 1.33
C GLN A 231 -18.22 7.84 2.59
N ALA A 232 -16.92 7.71 2.88
CA ALA A 232 -16.44 7.06 4.09
C ALA A 232 -16.73 7.89 5.36
N ALA A 233 -16.54 9.21 5.29
CA ALA A 233 -16.82 10.13 6.38
C ALA A 233 -18.31 10.24 6.69
N ALA A 234 -19.18 10.27 5.66
CA ALA A 234 -20.63 10.22 5.83
C ALA A 234 -21.10 8.94 6.54
N ALA A 235 -20.35 7.84 6.39
CA ALA A 235 -20.60 6.57 7.06
C ALA A 235 -19.94 6.45 8.45
N GLY A 236 -19.26 7.50 8.93
CA GLY A 236 -18.58 7.52 10.24
C GLY A 236 -17.26 6.74 10.30
N CYS A 237 -16.62 6.47 9.16
CA CYS A 237 -15.36 5.73 9.08
C CYS A 237 -14.16 6.64 8.79
N THR A 238 -13.00 6.25 9.32
CA THR A 238 -11.72 6.89 9.00
C THR A 238 -11.21 6.39 7.65
N ALA A 239 -10.74 7.30 6.79
CA ALA A 239 -10.19 6.96 5.48
C ALA A 239 -8.68 7.24 5.45
N THR A 240 -7.88 6.21 5.20
CA THR A 240 -6.40 6.24 5.21
C THR A 240 -5.87 5.92 3.83
N ILE A 241 -4.89 6.66 3.31
CA ILE A 241 -4.26 6.36 2.01
C ILE A 241 -3.00 5.51 2.23
N ILE A 242 -2.88 4.41 1.50
CA ILE A 242 -1.68 3.57 1.50
C ILE A 242 -0.88 3.86 0.22
N PRO A 243 0.39 4.30 0.33
CA PRO A 243 1.26 4.48 -0.82
C PRO A 243 1.63 3.14 -1.49
N ALA A 244 1.98 3.25 -2.77
CA ALA A 244 2.43 2.17 -3.65
C ALA A 244 3.51 1.24 -3.05
N ILE A 245 3.44 -0.06 -3.39
CA ILE A 245 4.33 -1.13 -2.89
C ILE A 245 5.79 -1.05 -3.37
N HIS A 246 6.16 -0.19 -4.32
CA HIS A 246 7.55 -0.10 -4.77
C HIS A 246 8.52 0.37 -3.66
N THR A 247 8.01 0.89 -2.53
CA THR A 247 8.77 1.19 -1.31
C THR A 247 8.87 0.03 -0.30
N LEU A 248 8.13 -1.07 -0.48
CA LEU A 248 8.07 -2.20 0.46
C LEU A 248 9.09 -3.31 0.20
N VAL A 249 9.71 -3.35 -0.98
CA VAL A 249 10.70 -4.40 -1.34
C VAL A 249 12.10 -4.09 -0.79
N SER A 250 12.37 -2.84 -0.45
CA SER A 250 13.60 -2.38 0.18
C SER A 250 13.47 -2.50 1.69
N GLY A 251 13.72 -3.71 2.22
CA GLY A 251 13.50 -4.04 3.63
C GLY A 251 13.96 -2.95 4.61
N GLY A 252 13.02 -2.47 5.44
CA GLY A 252 13.35 -1.59 6.57
C GLY A 252 12.37 -0.46 6.88
N VAL A 253 11.27 -0.26 6.14
CA VAL A 253 10.36 0.86 6.43
C VAL A 253 9.11 0.36 7.17
N GLN A 254 8.96 0.82 8.42
CA GLN A 254 7.72 0.65 9.18
C GLN A 254 6.54 1.20 8.35
N LEU A 255 5.46 0.42 8.25
CA LEU A 255 4.17 0.87 7.75
C LEU A 255 3.60 1.93 8.70
N GLN A 256 4.10 3.16 8.63
CA GLN A 256 3.46 4.30 9.24
C GLN A 256 2.49 4.90 8.20
N PRO A 257 1.17 4.80 8.42
CA PRO A 257 0.22 5.55 7.62
C PRO A 257 0.57 7.03 7.75
N ARG A 258 0.97 7.68 6.66
CA ARG A 258 1.22 9.12 6.69
C ARG A 258 -0.14 9.83 6.68
N PRO A 259 -0.39 10.79 7.59
CA PRO A 259 -1.56 11.65 7.46
C PRO A 259 -1.51 12.41 6.13
N ILE A 260 -2.68 12.66 5.56
CA ILE A 260 -2.87 13.24 4.21
C ILE A 260 -2.27 14.64 4.16
N ASP A 261 -1.47 14.90 3.12
CA ASP A 261 -0.97 16.23 2.78
C ASP A 261 -2.06 17.03 2.06
N ILE A 262 -2.17 18.33 2.36
CA ILE A 262 -3.22 19.21 1.83
C ILE A 262 -3.12 19.32 0.30
N ALA A 263 -1.94 19.11 -0.28
CA ALA A 263 -1.73 19.10 -1.72
C ALA A 263 -2.57 18.03 -2.46
N ASP A 264 -2.72 16.84 -1.86
CA ASP A 264 -3.52 15.74 -2.42
C ASP A 264 -5.03 16.04 -2.37
N LEU A 265 -5.45 16.90 -1.43
CA LEU A 265 -6.84 17.36 -1.30
C LEU A 265 -7.23 18.42 -2.34
N LEU A 266 -6.24 19.12 -2.93
CA LEU A 266 -6.47 20.27 -3.81
C LEU A 266 -6.43 19.93 -5.32
N GLY A 267 -6.09 18.69 -5.68
CA GLY A 267 -6.26 18.16 -7.03
C GLY A 267 -5.56 18.95 -8.16
N ARG A 268 -4.53 19.74 -7.85
CA ARG A 268 -3.79 20.48 -8.87
C ARG A 268 -2.89 19.53 -9.66
N PRO A 269 -2.83 19.62 -11.00
CA PRO A 269 -1.76 18.98 -11.75
C PRO A 269 -0.43 19.52 -11.23
N THR A 270 0.44 18.63 -10.76
CA THR A 270 1.82 18.99 -10.43
C THR A 270 2.45 19.56 -11.69
N VAL A 271 2.85 20.83 -11.63
CA VAL A 271 3.62 21.46 -12.70
C VAL A 271 4.92 20.67 -12.84
N GLU A 272 5.27 20.25 -14.05
CA GLU A 272 6.60 19.68 -14.31
C GLU A 272 7.63 20.80 -14.17
N ILE A 273 8.40 20.77 -13.08
CA ILE A 273 9.46 21.74 -12.79
C ILE A 273 10.75 21.22 -13.42
N ASP A 274 11.49 22.09 -14.13
CA ASP A 274 12.85 21.79 -14.59
C ASP A 274 13.81 21.70 -13.39
N THR A 275 13.87 20.51 -12.79
CA THR A 275 14.71 20.21 -11.63
C THR A 275 16.20 20.37 -11.92
N ALA A 276 16.63 20.11 -13.16
CA ALA A 276 18.02 20.26 -13.58
C ALA A 276 18.42 21.73 -13.71
N GLY A 277 17.53 22.57 -14.25
CA GLY A 277 17.68 24.02 -14.27
C GLY A 277 17.77 24.62 -12.86
N LEU A 278 16.90 24.16 -11.95
CA LEU A 278 16.86 24.65 -10.57
C LEU A 278 18.13 24.32 -9.79
N GLY A 279 18.64 23.09 -9.91
CA GLY A 279 19.92 22.70 -9.30
C GLY A 279 21.11 23.52 -9.80
N ARG A 280 21.15 23.86 -11.10
CA ARG A 280 22.20 24.75 -11.64
C ARG A 280 22.11 26.19 -11.14
N TRP A 281 20.88 26.68 -10.92
CA TRP A 281 20.66 28.04 -10.45
C TRP A 281 21.00 28.21 -8.96
N LEU A 282 20.75 27.18 -8.14
CA LEU A 282 20.99 27.19 -6.70
C LEU A 282 22.38 26.68 -6.30
N GLY A 283 23.06 25.91 -7.16
CA GLY A 283 24.37 25.34 -6.84
C GLY A 283 25.41 26.42 -6.53
N ASN A 284 26.20 26.20 -5.47
CA ASN A 284 27.22 27.14 -4.96
C ASN A 284 26.67 28.53 -4.60
N LYS A 285 25.39 28.61 -4.22
CA LYS A 285 24.76 29.85 -3.77
C LYS A 285 24.50 29.85 -2.29
N THR A 286 24.54 31.03 -1.70
CA THR A 286 24.09 31.30 -0.35
C THR A 286 22.64 31.74 -0.38
N VAL A 287 21.75 30.95 0.22
CA VAL A 287 20.30 31.16 0.17
C VAL A 287 19.77 31.50 1.56
N LEU A 288 19.07 32.63 1.71
CA LEU A 288 18.42 33.03 2.94
C LEU A 288 16.89 32.81 2.84
N VAL A 289 16.32 32.09 3.79
CA VAL A 289 14.86 31.92 3.93
C VAL A 289 14.39 32.60 5.21
N THR A 290 13.48 33.57 5.11
CA THR A 290 12.85 34.20 6.29
C THR A 290 11.48 33.60 6.58
N GLY A 291 11.13 33.45 7.86
CA GLY A 291 9.94 32.72 8.28
C GLY A 291 10.13 31.21 8.11
N ALA A 292 11.38 30.74 8.25
CA ALA A 292 11.81 29.39 7.96
C ALA A 292 11.11 28.32 8.83
N SER A 293 10.63 28.69 10.03
CA SER A 293 9.86 27.77 10.88
C SER A 293 8.36 27.74 10.56
N GLY A 294 7.90 28.64 9.69
CA GLY A 294 6.52 28.67 9.22
C GLY A 294 6.20 27.54 8.25
N SER A 295 4.91 27.29 8.00
CA SER A 295 4.47 26.19 7.12
C SER A 295 5.05 26.27 5.70
N ILE A 296 5.11 27.48 5.11
CA ILE A 296 5.68 27.69 3.77
C ILE A 296 7.20 27.73 3.84
N GLY A 297 7.78 28.43 4.80
CA GLY A 297 9.23 28.57 4.94
C GLY A 297 9.93 27.24 5.18
N SER A 298 9.37 26.38 6.03
CA SER A 298 9.94 25.05 6.31
C SER A 298 9.93 24.16 5.08
N GLU A 299 8.85 24.20 4.29
CA GLU A 299 8.76 23.45 3.04
C GLU A 299 9.71 23.98 1.97
N LEU A 300 9.86 25.31 1.86
CA LEU A 300 10.89 25.91 1.01
C LEU A 300 12.29 25.44 1.43
N CYS A 301 12.60 25.40 2.72
CA CYS A 301 13.90 24.94 3.20
C CYS A 301 14.16 23.48 2.79
N ARG A 302 13.17 22.58 2.94
CA ARG A 302 13.29 21.18 2.52
C ARG A 302 13.57 21.05 1.02
N GLN A 303 12.84 21.79 0.20
CA GLN A 303 13.01 21.74 -1.26
C GLN A 303 14.36 22.32 -1.68
N LEU A 304 14.76 23.47 -1.12
CA LEU A 304 16.05 24.09 -1.41
C LEU A 304 17.22 23.17 -1.01
N LEU A 305 17.13 22.51 0.14
CA LEU A 305 18.15 21.56 0.59
C LEU A 305 18.37 20.42 -0.42
N HIS A 306 17.30 19.92 -1.06
CA HIS A 306 17.38 18.88 -2.08
C HIS A 306 18.13 19.33 -3.35
N HIS A 307 18.15 20.63 -3.62
CA HIS A 307 18.84 21.21 -4.79
C HIS A 307 20.27 21.66 -4.50
N GLY A 308 20.77 21.47 -3.27
CA GLY A 308 22.18 21.57 -2.91
C GLY A 308 22.82 22.95 -3.03
N PRO A 309 22.28 24.02 -2.42
CA PRO A 309 23.02 25.27 -2.24
C PRO A 309 24.26 25.07 -1.37
N GLU A 310 25.19 26.02 -1.39
CA GLU A 310 26.38 25.98 -0.53
C GLU A 310 25.99 26.18 0.93
N GLN A 311 25.20 27.24 1.16
CA GLN A 311 24.71 27.60 2.48
C GLN A 311 23.20 27.89 2.42
N LEU A 312 22.48 27.38 3.40
CA LEU A 312 21.06 27.64 3.61
C LEU A 312 20.88 28.32 4.98
N ILE A 313 20.71 29.64 4.97
CA ILE A 313 20.43 30.42 6.17
C ILE A 313 18.92 30.38 6.44
N ILE A 314 18.55 29.82 7.58
CA ILE A 314 17.15 29.73 8.02
C ILE A 314 16.91 30.77 9.10
N LEU A 315 16.11 31.79 8.78
CA LEU A 315 15.85 32.93 9.66
C LEU A 315 14.40 32.94 10.15
N ASP A 316 14.23 33.04 11.46
CA ASP A 316 12.93 33.20 12.10
C ASP A 316 13.09 33.89 13.46
N ARG A 317 12.00 34.48 13.96
CA ARG A 317 11.92 34.98 15.33
C ARG A 317 11.68 33.85 16.34
N SER A 318 11.09 32.76 15.86
CA SER A 318 10.72 31.61 16.68
C SER A 318 11.96 30.74 16.92
N GLU A 319 12.60 30.92 18.07
CA GLU A 319 13.72 30.08 18.51
C GLU A 319 13.34 28.59 18.49
N THR A 320 12.20 28.23 19.08
CA THR A 320 11.77 26.84 19.15
C THR A 320 11.44 26.29 17.76
N GLY A 321 10.85 27.13 16.89
CA GLY A 321 10.57 26.75 15.52
C GLY A 321 11.84 26.48 14.72
N LEU A 322 12.85 27.33 14.88
CA LEU A 322 14.17 27.16 14.26
C LEU A 322 14.89 25.90 14.72
N PHE A 323 14.85 25.61 16.03
CA PHE A 323 15.44 24.40 16.58
C PHE A 323 14.91 23.12 15.91
N TRP A 324 13.59 23.03 15.71
CA TRP A 324 12.98 21.83 15.11
C TRP A 324 13.29 21.70 13.63
N ILE A 325 13.22 22.79 12.86
CA ILE A 325 13.50 22.74 11.42
C ILE A 325 15.00 22.54 11.15
N GLU A 326 15.90 23.13 11.94
CA GLU A 326 17.34 22.88 11.81
C GLU A 326 17.63 21.39 12.01
N ARG A 327 17.12 20.80 13.09
CA ARG A 327 17.31 19.37 13.37
C ARG A 327 16.74 18.49 12.26
N GLU A 328 15.56 18.83 11.75
CA GLU A 328 14.95 18.11 10.63
C GLU A 328 15.83 18.15 9.37
N LEU A 329 16.38 19.33 9.02
CA LEU A 329 17.23 19.49 7.85
C LEU A 329 18.61 18.84 8.03
N SER A 330 19.17 18.87 9.25
CA SER A 330 20.45 18.26 9.60
C SER A 330 20.42 16.72 9.59
N GLU A 331 19.24 16.10 9.72
CA GLU A 331 19.07 14.64 9.57
C GLU A 331 19.14 14.19 8.10
N ALA A 332 18.99 15.10 7.13
CA ALA A 332 19.08 14.78 5.71
C ALA A 332 20.54 14.66 5.25
N THR A 333 20.83 13.68 4.39
CA THR A 333 22.16 13.56 3.76
C THR A 333 22.32 14.63 2.67
N SER A 334 22.84 15.79 3.05
CA SER A 334 23.15 16.90 2.13
C SER A 334 24.57 17.45 2.40
N SER A 335 25.19 18.04 1.38
CA SER A 335 26.45 18.79 1.51
C SER A 335 26.24 20.27 1.85
N THR A 336 24.98 20.74 1.86
CA THR A 336 24.63 22.12 2.21
C THR A 336 24.86 22.39 3.69
N GLU A 337 25.52 23.49 4.00
CA GLU A 337 25.63 24.00 5.38
C GLU A 337 24.32 24.71 5.78
N VAL A 338 23.64 24.21 6.81
CA VAL A 338 22.41 24.82 7.33
C VAL A 338 22.73 25.72 8.52
N ILE A 339 22.38 27.00 8.43
CA ILE A 339 22.75 28.01 9.45
C ILE A 339 21.48 28.61 10.08
N PRO A 340 21.15 28.28 11.34
CA PRO A 340 20.00 28.85 12.03
C PRO A 340 20.27 30.27 12.55
N CYS A 341 19.37 31.19 12.21
CA CYS A 341 19.45 32.61 12.57
C CYS A 341 18.19 33.07 13.31
N VAL A 342 18.29 33.18 14.64
CA VAL A 342 17.23 33.80 15.44
C VAL A 342 17.29 35.32 15.23
N ALA A 343 16.29 35.87 14.54
CA ALA A 343 16.20 37.31 14.27
C ALA A 343 14.75 37.73 13.98
N ASP A 344 14.38 38.93 14.45
CA ASP A 344 13.14 39.58 14.02
C ASP A 344 13.42 40.46 12.80
N ILE A 345 12.71 40.21 11.71
CA ILE A 345 12.81 41.01 10.48
C ILE A 345 12.29 42.45 10.65
N THR A 346 11.64 42.77 11.77
CA THR A 346 11.29 44.16 12.12
C THR A 346 12.47 44.95 12.69
N ASP A 347 13.55 44.28 13.08
CA ASP A 347 14.79 44.89 13.57
C ASP A 347 15.77 45.10 12.41
N ALA A 348 15.85 46.34 11.92
CA ALA A 348 16.67 46.70 10.79
C ALA A 348 18.18 46.48 11.04
N GLU A 349 18.66 46.73 12.26
CA GLU A 349 20.08 46.58 12.58
C GLU A 349 20.47 45.10 12.60
N ARG A 350 19.61 44.26 13.20
CA ARG A 350 19.83 42.81 13.21
C ARG A 350 19.79 42.22 11.80
N VAL A 351 18.85 42.66 10.97
CA VAL A 351 18.76 42.23 9.56
C VAL A 351 20.02 42.66 8.80
N GLU A 352 20.47 43.91 8.94
CA GLU A 352 21.69 44.39 8.28
C GLU A 352 22.93 43.58 8.71
N HIS A 353 23.02 43.19 9.98
CA HIS A 353 24.09 42.31 10.46
C HIS A 353 24.07 40.93 9.78
N VAL A 354 22.91 40.28 9.70
CA VAL A 354 22.77 38.97 9.02
C VAL A 354 23.18 39.08 7.56
N PHE A 355 22.78 40.13 6.85
CA PHE A 355 23.14 40.32 5.45
C PHE A 355 24.63 40.61 5.27
N ALA A 356 25.25 41.35 6.20
CA ALA A 356 26.69 41.63 6.17
C ALA A 356 27.53 40.38 6.46
N GLU A 357 27.08 39.54 7.40
CA GLU A 357 27.74 38.31 7.84
C GLU A 357 27.68 37.21 6.76
N TYR A 358 26.47 36.89 6.28
CA TYR A 358 26.27 35.73 5.39
C TYR A 358 26.24 36.07 3.90
N ARG A 359 26.06 37.35 3.51
CA ARG A 359 26.09 37.79 2.10
C ARG A 359 25.24 36.91 1.16
N PRO A 360 23.92 36.78 1.39
CA PRO A 360 23.09 35.89 0.60
C PRO A 360 23.03 36.31 -0.88
N ASP A 361 23.10 35.34 -1.79
CA ASP A 361 22.85 35.56 -3.22
C ASP A 361 21.35 35.66 -3.52
N ILE A 362 20.56 34.86 -2.80
CA ILE A 362 19.11 34.69 -3.04
C ILE A 362 18.38 34.78 -1.70
N VAL A 363 17.29 35.56 -1.67
CA VAL A 363 16.41 35.68 -0.50
C VAL A 363 15.01 35.18 -0.85
N PHE A 364 14.51 34.22 -0.08
CA PHE A 364 13.11 33.81 -0.07
C PHE A 364 12.41 34.38 1.17
N HIS A 365 11.45 35.28 0.96
CA HIS A 365 10.70 35.91 2.02
C HIS A 365 9.33 35.25 2.23
N ALA A 366 9.20 34.48 3.30
CA ALA A 366 7.97 33.77 3.70
C ALA A 366 7.47 34.17 5.10
N ALA A 367 8.13 35.12 5.78
CA ALA A 367 7.71 35.63 7.08
C ALA A 367 6.58 36.65 6.94
N ALA A 368 5.39 36.29 7.41
CA ALA A 368 4.25 37.20 7.52
C ALA A 368 3.21 36.67 8.51
N TYR A 369 2.47 37.56 9.17
CA TYR A 369 1.23 37.18 9.83
C TYR A 369 0.13 36.88 8.81
N LYS A 370 -0.60 35.78 9.02
CA LYS A 370 -1.58 35.24 8.05
C LYS A 370 -3.03 35.17 8.53
N HIS A 371 -3.27 35.30 9.84
CA HIS A 371 -4.60 35.09 10.42
C HIS A 371 -5.44 36.37 10.36
N VAL A 372 -6.26 36.51 9.32
CA VAL A 372 -7.06 37.71 9.03
C VAL A 372 -7.87 38.20 10.25
N PRO A 373 -8.71 37.40 10.93
CA PRO A 373 -9.53 37.91 12.04
C PRO A 373 -8.69 38.46 13.21
N LEU A 374 -7.49 37.91 13.41
CA LEU A 374 -6.59 38.35 14.48
C LEU A 374 -5.87 39.65 14.09
N MET A 375 -5.51 39.80 12.81
CA MET A 375 -4.83 41.00 12.31
C MET A 375 -5.77 42.19 12.14
N GLU A 376 -7.07 41.97 11.89
CA GLU A 376 -8.05 43.04 11.94
C GLU A 376 -8.20 43.66 13.34
N GLN A 377 -7.97 42.88 14.40
CA GLN A 377 -7.94 43.37 15.77
C GLN A 377 -6.62 44.10 16.11
N HIS A 378 -5.55 43.86 15.36
CA HIS A 378 -4.21 44.39 15.61
C HIS A 378 -3.57 44.96 14.32
N PRO A 379 -4.19 45.96 13.66
CA PRO A 379 -3.77 46.43 12.34
C PRO A 379 -2.36 47.04 12.36
N GLY A 380 -1.95 47.67 13.47
CA GLY A 380 -0.59 48.19 13.62
C GLY A 380 0.48 47.10 13.54
N GLU A 381 0.22 45.93 14.13
CA GLU A 381 1.12 44.78 14.06
C GLU A 381 1.13 44.16 12.66
N ALA A 382 -0.01 44.14 11.96
CA ALA A 382 -0.08 43.71 10.56
C ALA A 382 0.79 44.61 9.66
N ILE A 383 0.65 45.93 9.78
CA ILE A 383 1.47 46.91 9.01
C ILE A 383 2.96 46.79 9.38
N ARG A 384 3.27 46.65 10.66
CA ARG A 384 4.66 46.52 11.13
C ARG A 384 5.31 45.24 10.60
N ASN A 385 4.60 44.12 10.67
CA ASN A 385 5.18 42.81 10.39
C ASN A 385 5.13 42.40 8.92
N ILE A 386 4.23 42.98 8.12
CA ILE A 386 4.09 42.65 6.71
C ILE A 386 4.81 43.72 5.85
N PRO A 387 4.22 44.89 5.53
CA PRO A 387 4.87 45.83 4.60
C PRO A 387 6.13 46.49 5.17
N LEU A 388 6.18 46.89 6.44
CA LEU A 388 7.37 47.57 6.99
C LEU A 388 8.56 46.62 7.19
N ALA A 389 8.30 45.40 7.65
CA ALA A 389 9.32 44.37 7.75
C ALA A 389 9.82 43.94 6.37
N THR A 390 8.92 43.78 5.39
CA THR A 390 9.29 43.49 3.99
C THR A 390 10.19 44.60 3.44
N ALA A 391 9.84 45.87 3.68
CA ALA A 391 10.65 47.02 3.23
C ALA A 391 12.03 47.04 3.88
N THR A 392 12.13 46.66 5.15
CA THR A 392 13.40 46.53 5.89
C THR A 392 14.28 45.47 5.24
N LEU A 393 13.73 44.28 4.99
CA LEU A 393 14.43 43.17 4.36
C LEU A 393 14.84 43.48 2.92
N ALA A 394 13.95 44.08 2.13
CA ALA A 394 14.23 44.48 0.75
C ALA A 394 15.32 45.56 0.66
N ARG A 395 15.36 46.50 1.61
CA ARG A 395 16.42 47.51 1.69
C ARG A 395 17.76 46.89 2.05
N ALA A 396 17.78 45.95 3.00
CA ALA A 396 18.99 45.20 3.34
C ALA A 396 19.50 44.37 2.16
N ALA A 397 18.59 43.71 1.43
CA ALA A 397 18.92 42.98 0.20
C ALA A 397 19.52 43.88 -0.88
N GLY A 398 18.94 45.07 -1.09
CA GLY A 398 19.48 46.06 -2.02
C GLY A 398 20.85 46.60 -1.61
N LYS A 399 21.10 46.82 -0.31
CA LYS A 399 22.42 47.25 0.20
C LYS A 399 23.50 46.17 0.09
N ALA A 400 23.10 44.90 0.14
CA ALA A 400 24.00 43.77 0.08
C ALA A 400 24.19 43.20 -1.34
N ASP A 401 23.62 43.85 -2.37
CA ASP A 401 23.65 43.42 -3.78
C ASP A 401 23.13 41.98 -4.00
N VAL A 402 22.06 41.60 -3.28
CA VAL A 402 21.40 40.30 -3.46
C VAL A 402 20.89 40.17 -4.91
N ALA A 403 21.28 39.09 -5.59
CA ALA A 403 20.94 38.87 -6.99
C ALA A 403 19.46 38.57 -7.23
N THR A 404 18.78 37.90 -6.29
CA THR A 404 17.35 37.58 -6.43
C THR A 404 16.61 37.68 -5.10
N PHE A 405 15.50 38.41 -5.10
CA PHE A 405 14.58 38.51 -3.97
C PHE A 405 13.20 37.97 -4.37
N VAL A 406 12.78 36.87 -3.76
CA VAL A 406 11.49 36.22 -4.00
C VAL A 406 10.59 36.44 -2.79
N MET A 407 9.48 37.15 -2.97
CA MET A 407 8.47 37.34 -1.92
C MET A 407 7.28 36.41 -2.16
N ILE A 408 6.90 35.65 -1.13
CA ILE A 408 5.68 34.85 -1.17
C ILE A 408 4.47 35.78 -0.98
N SER A 409 3.64 35.87 -2.01
CA SER A 409 2.40 36.66 -1.99
C SER A 409 1.16 35.79 -1.73
N THR A 410 0.01 36.42 -1.50
CA THR A 410 -1.28 35.78 -1.27
C THR A 410 -2.33 36.32 -2.23
N ASP A 411 -3.28 35.45 -2.58
CA ASP A 411 -4.52 35.80 -3.30
C ASP A 411 -5.28 37.00 -2.73
N LYS A 412 -5.22 37.21 -1.41
CA LYS A 412 -5.85 38.34 -0.69
C LYS A 412 -5.32 39.71 -1.11
N ALA A 413 -4.18 39.78 -1.80
CA ALA A 413 -3.61 41.04 -2.29
C ALA A 413 -4.24 41.53 -3.61
N VAL A 414 -4.98 40.69 -4.34
CA VAL A 414 -5.50 41.03 -5.69
C VAL A 414 -6.70 42.00 -5.65
N ASN A 415 -7.53 41.90 -4.60
CA ASN A 415 -8.63 42.84 -4.34
C ASN A 415 -8.96 42.82 -2.83
N PRO A 416 -8.17 43.51 -2.00
CA PRO A 416 -8.20 43.31 -0.55
C PRO A 416 -9.52 43.77 0.07
N THR A 417 -10.17 42.88 0.83
CA THR A 417 -11.36 43.19 1.64
C THR A 417 -11.08 43.17 3.14
N SER A 418 -9.81 43.00 3.52
CA SER A 418 -9.31 42.89 4.89
C SER A 418 -7.95 43.59 5.00
N VAL A 419 -7.55 43.92 6.23
CA VAL A 419 -6.25 44.54 6.56
C VAL A 419 -5.07 43.67 6.17
#